data_AF-A0A6H2TZD7-F1
#
_entry.id   AF-A0A6H2TZD7-F1
#
_cell.length_a   1.000
_cell.length_b   1.000
_cell.length_c   1.000
_cell.angle_alpha   90.00
_cell.angle_beta   90.00
_cell.angle_gamma   90.00
#
_symmetry.space_group_name_H-M   'P 1'
#
loop_
_entity.id
_entity.type
_entity.pdbx_description
1 polymer ?
#
loop_
_entity_poly.entity_id
_entity_poly.type
_entity_poly.pdbx_seq_one_letter_code
_entity_poly.pdbx_strand_id
1 'polypeptide(L)'
;PGVFDRLVKLQELYLYSNQLSALPTGVFDKLTQLTILSLPDNKLKALPAGVFDKLTQLTQLNLRDNQLKSIPRGAFDNLKSLTHIWLYGNPWDCACSDILYLSGWLAQHAGKVQGQAVCSGTNTPVRAVTEASTSPSKCP
;
A
#
# COMPACT_ATOMS: atom_id res chain seq x y z
N PRO A 1 17.07 -3.17 -18.39
CA PRO A 1 17.35 -2.98 -16.94
C PRO A 1 16.39 -1.96 -16.34
N GLY A 2 15.72 -2.32 -15.25
CA GLY A 2 14.92 -1.41 -14.44
C GLY A 2 15.78 -0.36 -13.74
N VAL A 3 15.17 0.79 -13.40
CA VAL A 3 15.87 1.98 -12.88
C VAL A 3 16.65 1.71 -11.59
N PHE A 4 16.21 0.73 -10.79
CA PHE A 4 16.84 0.37 -9.51
C PHE A 4 17.56 -0.98 -9.51
N ASP A 5 17.61 -1.71 -10.65
CA ASP A 5 18.05 -3.11 -10.69
C ASP A 5 19.47 -3.35 -10.16
N ARG A 6 20.34 -2.34 -10.26
CA ARG A 6 21.74 -2.42 -9.82
C ARG A 6 21.95 -1.97 -8.38
N LEU A 7 20.93 -1.37 -7.74
CA LEU A 7 21.01 -0.83 -6.38
C LEU A 7 20.73 -1.90 -5.33
N VAL A 8 21.30 -3.10 -5.49
CA VAL A 8 21.00 -4.29 -4.66
C VAL A 8 21.41 -4.17 -3.18
N LYS A 9 22.16 -3.11 -2.83
CA LYS A 9 22.54 -2.77 -1.45
C LYS A 9 21.73 -1.60 -0.87
N LEU A 10 20.77 -1.05 -1.62
CA LEU A 10 19.95 0.07 -1.16
C LEU A 10 19.08 -0.37 0.03
N GLN A 11 19.14 0.41 1.10
CA GLN A 11 18.36 0.17 2.33
C GLN A 11 17.18 1.13 2.43
N GLU A 12 17.33 2.38 1.97
CA GLU A 12 16.30 3.39 2.10
C GLU A 12 16.03 4.03 0.73
N LEU A 13 14.76 4.10 0.36
CA LEU A 13 14.30 4.72 -0.87
C LEU A 13 13.21 5.74 -0.56
N TYR A 14 13.55 7.02 -0.76
CA TYR A 14 12.65 8.16 -0.58
C TYR A 14 12.23 8.72 -1.94
N LEU A 15 10.93 8.65 -2.22
CA LEU A 15 10.27 9.11 -3.44
C LEU A 15 9.09 10.06 -3.13
N TYR A 16 9.05 10.61 -1.92
CA TYR A 16 7.95 11.47 -1.46
C TYR A 16 7.84 12.79 -2.22
N SER A 17 6.66 13.42 -2.21
CA SER A 17 6.38 14.74 -2.81
C SER A 17 6.74 14.82 -4.30
N ASN A 18 6.39 13.78 -5.05
CA ASN A 18 6.59 13.70 -6.49
C ASN A 18 5.23 13.64 -7.22
N GLN A 19 5.27 13.42 -8.54
CA GLN A 19 4.08 13.31 -9.38
C GLN A 19 3.86 11.88 -9.92
N LEU A 20 4.36 10.86 -9.22
CA LEU A 20 4.24 9.47 -9.65
C LEU A 20 2.76 9.09 -9.70
N SER A 21 2.27 8.73 -10.88
CA SER A 21 0.88 8.28 -11.09
C SER A 21 0.73 6.77 -11.12
N ALA A 22 1.83 6.05 -11.37
CA ALA A 22 1.91 4.60 -11.39
C ALA A 22 3.33 4.14 -11.03
N LEU A 23 3.45 2.87 -10.64
CA LEU A 23 4.73 2.17 -10.46
C LEU A 23 4.85 1.10 -11.55
N PRO A 24 6.01 0.94 -12.21
CA PRO A 24 6.24 -0.18 -13.11
C PRO A 24 6.19 -1.51 -12.35
N THR A 25 5.68 -2.56 -12.99
CA THR A 25 5.72 -3.92 -12.43
C THR A 25 7.16 -4.33 -12.12
N GLY A 26 7.39 -4.87 -10.93
CA GLY A 26 8.70 -5.37 -10.49
C GLY A 26 9.76 -4.30 -10.23
N VAL A 27 9.38 -3.00 -10.18
CA VAL A 27 10.35 -1.89 -10.02
C VAL A 27 11.23 -2.00 -8.77
N PHE A 28 10.79 -2.73 -7.74
CA PHE A 28 11.53 -2.93 -6.50
C PHE A 28 12.09 -4.35 -6.31
N ASP A 29 11.96 -5.24 -7.29
CA ASP A 29 12.26 -6.68 -7.14
C ASP A 29 13.72 -6.98 -6.77
N LYS A 30 14.65 -6.10 -7.16
CA LYS A 30 16.09 -6.24 -6.87
C LYS A 30 16.51 -5.58 -5.55
N LEU A 31 15.61 -4.85 -4.89
CA LEU A 31 15.88 -4.11 -3.66
C LEU A 31 15.65 -4.97 -2.42
N THR A 32 16.23 -6.17 -2.38
CA THR A 32 15.97 -7.16 -1.32
C THR A 32 16.54 -6.79 0.05
N GLN A 33 17.36 -5.73 0.13
CA GLN A 33 17.90 -5.15 1.37
C GLN A 33 17.15 -3.90 1.84
N LEU A 34 16.07 -3.52 1.15
CA LEU A 34 15.32 -2.32 1.48
C LEU A 34 14.59 -2.48 2.83
N THR A 35 14.81 -1.53 3.73
CA THR A 35 14.17 -1.41 5.04
C THR A 35 13.14 -0.29 5.07
N ILE A 36 13.34 0.78 4.30
CA ILE A 36 12.42 1.93 4.21
C ILE A 36 12.04 2.22 2.77
N LEU A 37 10.73 2.26 2.50
CA LEU A 37 10.16 2.73 1.24
C LEU A 37 9.15 3.84 1.52
N SER A 38 9.47 5.05 1.08
CA SER A 38 8.65 6.24 1.28
C SER A 38 8.14 6.79 -0.05
N LEU A 39 6.83 6.69 -0.27
CA LEU A 39 6.11 7.18 -1.46
C LEU A 39 4.98 8.21 -1.16
N PRO A 40 4.92 8.91 0.01
CA PRO A 40 3.81 9.79 0.31
C PRO A 40 3.77 11.03 -0.59
N ASP A 41 2.62 11.69 -0.61
CA ASP A 41 2.42 12.94 -1.36
C ASP A 41 2.74 12.74 -2.86
N ASN A 42 2.16 11.69 -3.45
CA ASN A 42 2.25 11.34 -4.88
C ASN A 42 0.83 11.23 -5.49
N LYS A 43 0.71 10.72 -6.71
CA LYS A 43 -0.57 10.60 -7.44
C LYS A 43 -0.90 9.13 -7.77
N LEU A 44 -0.38 8.16 -7.01
CA LEU A 44 -0.55 6.73 -7.30
C LEU A 44 -2.03 6.35 -7.21
N LYS A 45 -2.58 5.83 -8.30
CA LYS A 45 -4.00 5.42 -8.38
C LYS A 45 -4.21 3.94 -8.11
N ALA A 46 -3.18 3.13 -8.39
CA ALA A 46 -3.16 1.70 -8.16
C ALA A 46 -1.72 1.24 -7.94
N LEU A 47 -1.57 0.05 -7.36
CA LEU A 47 -0.31 -0.64 -7.21
C LEU A 47 -0.31 -1.89 -8.10
N PRO A 48 0.80 -2.20 -8.79
CA PRO A 48 0.94 -3.49 -9.46
C PRO A 48 0.83 -4.64 -8.44
N ALA A 49 0.20 -5.74 -8.83
CA ALA A 49 0.21 -6.96 -8.02
C ALA A 49 1.66 -7.41 -7.77
N GLY A 50 1.96 -7.79 -6.53
CA GLY A 50 3.28 -8.27 -6.12
C GLY A 50 4.40 -7.22 -6.08
N VAL A 51 4.10 -5.92 -6.22
CA VAL A 51 5.12 -4.84 -6.25
C VAL A 51 6.03 -4.80 -5.00
N PHE A 52 5.61 -5.41 -3.90
CA PHE A 52 6.37 -5.48 -2.65
C PHE A 52 6.85 -6.90 -2.28
N ASP A 53 6.63 -7.91 -3.12
CA ASP A 53 6.84 -9.32 -2.76
C ASP A 53 8.29 -9.66 -2.40
N LYS A 54 9.26 -8.93 -2.95
CA LYS A 54 10.69 -9.15 -2.70
C LYS A 54 11.23 -8.34 -1.52
N LEU A 55 10.42 -7.47 -0.92
CA LEU A 55 10.83 -6.53 0.13
C LEU A 55 10.65 -7.15 1.53
N THR A 56 11.17 -8.36 1.74
CA THR A 56 10.98 -9.12 2.98
C THR A 56 11.65 -8.48 4.20
N GLN A 57 12.62 -7.60 3.99
CA GLN A 57 13.32 -6.83 5.03
C GLN A 57 12.68 -5.46 5.33
N LEU A 58 11.61 -5.09 4.62
CA LEU A 58 10.99 -3.79 4.76
C LEU A 58 10.36 -3.64 6.15
N THR A 59 10.78 -2.62 6.89
CA THR A 59 10.25 -2.28 8.21
C THR A 59 9.27 -1.11 8.15
N GLN A 60 9.46 -0.19 7.20
CA GLN A 60 8.63 0.99 7.03
C GLN A 60 8.14 1.13 5.58
N LEU A 61 6.82 1.23 5.42
CA LEU A 61 6.17 1.50 4.14
C LEU A 61 5.26 2.71 4.27
N ASN A 62 5.56 3.79 3.54
CA ASN A 62 4.74 4.99 3.57
C ASN A 62 4.05 5.22 2.21
N LEU A 63 2.73 5.08 2.19
CA LEU A 63 1.86 5.28 1.02
C LEU A 63 0.78 6.35 1.29
N ARG A 64 0.91 7.15 2.36
CA ARG A 64 -0.10 8.19 2.68
C ARG A 64 -0.23 9.21 1.54
N ASP A 65 -1.36 9.91 1.51
CA ASP A 65 -1.56 11.07 0.63
C ASP A 65 -1.25 10.73 -0.85
N ASN A 66 -1.91 9.68 -1.33
CA ASN A 66 -1.94 9.22 -2.71
C ASN A 66 -3.41 9.13 -3.19
N GLN A 67 -3.65 8.50 -4.34
CA GLN A 67 -4.99 8.36 -4.93
C GLN A 67 -5.47 6.89 -4.96
N LEU A 68 -4.97 6.08 -4.02
CA LEU A 68 -5.30 4.65 -3.96
C LEU A 68 -6.74 4.47 -3.49
N LYS A 69 -7.49 3.65 -4.23
CA LYS A 69 -8.86 3.27 -3.87
C LYS A 69 -8.94 1.89 -3.21
N SER A 70 -8.00 1.01 -3.55
CA SER A 70 -7.88 -0.34 -2.99
C SER A 70 -6.39 -0.76 -3.00
N ILE A 71 -6.10 -1.91 -2.41
CA ILE A 71 -4.79 -2.54 -2.44
C ILE A 71 -4.95 -3.93 -3.08
N PRO A 72 -4.08 -4.33 -4.02
CA PRO A 72 -4.13 -5.66 -4.60
C PRO A 72 -4.09 -6.74 -3.52
N ARG A 73 -4.89 -7.78 -3.70
CA ARG A 73 -4.92 -8.92 -2.76
C ARG A 73 -3.51 -9.48 -2.58
N GLY A 74 -3.10 -9.62 -1.33
CA GLY A 74 -1.81 -10.20 -0.95
C GLY A 74 -0.61 -9.22 -1.00
N ALA A 75 -0.81 -7.95 -1.36
CA ALA A 75 0.29 -7.00 -1.56
C ALA A 75 1.23 -6.82 -0.34
N PHE A 76 0.75 -7.11 0.87
CA PHE A 76 1.53 -6.97 2.11
C PHE A 76 1.93 -8.32 2.73
N ASP A 77 1.56 -9.45 2.12
CA ASP A 77 1.67 -10.76 2.76
C ASP A 77 3.14 -11.17 2.99
N ASN A 78 4.04 -10.71 2.11
CA ASN A 78 5.48 -10.98 2.19
C ASN A 78 6.27 -9.97 3.05
N LEU A 79 5.63 -8.91 3.55
CA LEU A 79 6.26 -7.87 4.37
C LEU A 79 6.41 -8.32 5.84
N LYS A 80 7.15 -9.41 6.06
CA LYS A 80 7.27 -10.08 7.37
C LYS A 80 7.91 -9.20 8.44
N SER A 81 8.87 -8.35 8.06
CA SER A 81 9.58 -7.42 8.95
C SER A 81 8.86 -6.09 9.17
N LEU A 82 7.68 -5.88 8.57
CA LEU A 82 6.99 -4.59 8.62
C LEU A 82 6.57 -4.25 10.05
N THR A 83 6.93 -3.06 10.50
CA THR A 83 6.56 -2.51 11.82
C THR A 83 5.72 -1.26 11.71
N HIS A 84 5.90 -0.47 10.65
CA HIS A 84 5.17 0.78 10.45
C HIS A 84 4.63 0.88 9.02
N ILE A 85 3.33 1.20 8.91
CA ILE A 85 2.69 1.48 7.63
C ILE A 85 1.78 2.70 7.72
N TRP A 86 1.90 3.61 6.76
CA TRP A 86 1.06 4.81 6.65
C TRP A 86 0.19 4.72 5.39
N LEU A 87 -1.13 4.79 5.57
CA LEU A 87 -2.13 4.59 4.51
C LEU A 87 -3.24 5.67 4.50
N TYR A 88 -3.26 6.57 5.48
CA TYR A 88 -4.25 7.66 5.52
C TYR A 88 -4.05 8.64 4.36
N GLY A 89 -5.03 9.52 4.13
CA GLY A 89 -4.96 10.48 3.02
C GLY A 89 -5.14 9.85 1.64
N ASN A 90 -5.62 8.61 1.55
CA ASN A 90 -6.03 7.97 0.31
C ASN A 90 -7.56 7.87 0.23
N PRO A 91 -8.17 8.03 -0.96
CA PRO A 91 -9.61 7.95 -1.15
C PRO A 91 -10.09 6.49 -1.24
N TRP A 92 -9.96 5.74 -0.14
CA TRP A 92 -10.32 4.32 -0.07
C TRP A 92 -11.79 4.09 -0.46
N ASP A 93 -12.01 3.26 -1.48
CA ASP A 93 -13.33 2.90 -1.96
C ASP A 93 -13.84 1.69 -1.18
N CYS A 94 -14.59 1.97 -0.12
CA CYS A 94 -15.15 0.94 0.75
C CYS A 94 -16.47 0.35 0.26
N ALA A 95 -17.00 0.80 -0.89
CA ALA A 95 -18.20 0.21 -1.48
C ALA A 95 -17.84 -0.96 -2.41
N CYS A 96 -16.69 -0.90 -3.08
CA CYS A 96 -16.13 -1.99 -3.87
C CYS A 96 -15.56 -3.12 -2.98
N SER A 97 -15.77 -4.38 -3.39
CA SER A 97 -15.28 -5.56 -2.65
C SER A 97 -13.76 -5.72 -2.64
N ASP A 98 -13.01 -5.06 -3.52
CA ASP A 98 -11.54 -5.12 -3.53
C ASP A 98 -10.92 -4.55 -2.25
N ILE A 99 -11.67 -3.74 -1.49
CA ILE A 99 -11.24 -3.22 -0.20
C ILE A 99 -11.08 -4.30 0.86
N LEU A 100 -11.71 -5.47 0.70
CA LEU A 100 -11.80 -6.49 1.76
C LEU A 100 -10.43 -7.03 2.17
N TYR A 101 -9.49 -7.13 1.24
CA TYR A 101 -8.10 -7.48 1.58
C TYR A 101 -7.50 -6.45 2.55
N LEU A 102 -7.61 -5.17 2.20
CA LEU A 102 -7.05 -4.09 3.01
C LEU A 102 -7.76 -4.01 4.37
N SER A 103 -9.09 -4.06 4.40
CA SER A 103 -9.87 -4.04 5.64
C SER A 103 -9.42 -5.15 6.60
N GLY A 104 -9.40 -6.40 6.11
CA GLY A 104 -8.99 -7.55 6.91
C GLY A 104 -7.54 -7.45 7.38
N TRP A 105 -6.63 -7.02 6.50
CA TRP A 105 -5.22 -6.85 6.87
C TRP A 105 -5.04 -5.80 7.96
N LEU A 106 -5.72 -4.65 7.87
CA LEU A 106 -5.65 -3.58 8.88
C LEU A 106 -6.28 -4.00 10.21
N ALA A 107 -7.34 -4.80 10.19
CA ALA A 107 -7.95 -5.34 11.40
C ALA A 107 -6.99 -6.29 12.14
N GLN A 108 -6.27 -7.15 11.41
CA GLN A 108 -5.32 -8.11 11.98
C GLN A 108 -3.99 -7.47 12.41
N HIS A 109 -3.58 -6.37 11.78
CA HIS A 109 -2.26 -5.75 11.99
C HIS A 109 -2.34 -4.34 12.57
N ALA A 110 -3.39 -4.03 13.34
CA ALA A 110 -3.65 -2.69 13.85
C ALA A 110 -2.46 -2.03 14.58
N GLY A 111 -1.61 -2.81 15.27
CA GLY A 111 -0.42 -2.30 15.96
C GLY A 111 0.70 -1.79 15.04
N LYS A 112 0.65 -2.09 13.73
CA LYS A 112 1.63 -1.61 12.74
C LYS A 112 1.17 -0.32 12.05
N VAL A 113 -0.13 -0.03 12.09
CA VAL A 113 -0.74 1.04 11.31
C VAL A 113 -0.53 2.38 11.98
N GLN A 114 0.03 3.33 11.24
CA GLN A 114 0.29 4.69 11.67
C GLN A 114 -0.81 5.61 11.13
N GLY A 115 -1.56 6.26 12.03
CA GLY A 115 -2.76 7.01 11.69
C GLY A 115 -3.95 6.12 11.32
N GLN A 116 -5.02 6.73 10.78
CA GLN A 116 -6.25 6.00 10.45
C GLN A 116 -6.60 6.16 8.96
N ALA A 117 -6.58 5.04 8.22
CA ALA A 117 -7.18 4.96 6.90
C ALA A 117 -8.71 4.97 7.04
N VAL A 118 -9.36 5.91 6.35
CA VAL A 118 -10.82 6.08 6.36
C VAL A 118 -11.39 5.97 4.95
N CYS A 119 -12.63 5.48 4.86
CA CYS A 119 -13.38 5.35 3.64
C CYS A 119 -13.74 6.71 3.05
N SER A 120 -13.61 6.84 1.73
CA SER A 120 -14.03 8.05 1.01
C SER A 120 -15.52 8.29 1.18
N GLY A 121 -15.90 9.53 1.47
CA GLY A 121 -17.30 9.98 1.62
C GLY A 121 -17.95 9.70 2.97
N THR A 122 -17.55 8.64 3.69
CA THR A 122 -18.16 8.29 5.00
C THR A 122 -17.25 8.58 6.19
N ASN A 123 -15.94 8.71 5.98
CA ASN A 123 -14.91 8.80 7.02
C ASN A 123 -14.90 7.62 8.02
N THR A 124 -15.56 6.51 7.68
CA THR A 124 -15.53 5.29 8.51
C THR A 124 -14.16 4.63 8.42
N PRO A 125 -13.61 4.07 9.51
CA PRO A 125 -12.31 3.39 9.44
C PRO A 125 -12.35 2.21 8.46
N VAL A 126 -11.36 2.11 7.56
CA VAL A 126 -11.31 1.01 6.56
C VAL A 126 -11.29 -0.35 7.23
N ARG A 127 -10.59 -0.49 8.37
CA ARG A 127 -10.51 -1.72 9.17
C ARG A 127 -11.86 -2.21 9.73
N ALA A 128 -12.91 -1.39 9.67
CA ALA A 128 -14.25 -1.73 10.15
C ALA A 128 -15.19 -2.16 9.01
N VAL A 129 -14.72 -2.14 7.76
CA VAL A 129 -15.51 -2.55 6.59
C VAL A 129 -15.69 -4.06 6.58
N THR A 130 -16.93 -4.51 6.37
CA THR A 130 -17.30 -5.92 6.31
C THR A 130 -17.80 -6.29 4.93
N GLU A 131 -17.77 -7.59 4.59
CA GLU A 131 -18.24 -8.10 3.30
C GLU A 131 -19.66 -7.64 2.96
N ALA A 132 -20.56 -7.67 3.95
CA ALA A 132 -21.95 -7.24 3.82
C ALA A 132 -22.12 -5.76 3.41
N SER A 133 -21.14 -4.90 3.68
CA SER A 133 -21.15 -3.48 3.29
C SER A 133 -20.54 -3.20 1.91
N THR A 134 -19.99 -4.23 1.24
CA THR A 134 -19.30 -4.12 -0.04
C THR A 134 -20.04 -4.85 -1.16
N SER A 135 -19.69 -4.59 -2.42
CA SER A 135 -20.18 -5.38 -3.55
C SER A 135 -19.19 -5.35 -4.73
N PRO A 136 -18.95 -6.48 -5.43
CA PRO A 136 -18.18 -6.50 -6.68
C PRO A 136 -18.79 -5.62 -7.77
N SER A 137 -20.12 -5.48 -7.79
CA SER A 137 -20.82 -4.63 -8.78
C SER A 137 -20.55 -3.14 -8.63
N LYS A 138 -19.96 -2.72 -7.50
CA LYS A 138 -19.59 -1.32 -7.22
C LYS A 138 -18.11 -1.05 -7.48
N CYS A 139 -17.37 -2.03 -7.99
CA CYS A 139 -15.98 -1.87 -8.38
C CYS A 139 -15.87 -1.24 -9.78
N PRO A 140 -14.84 -0.43 -10.04
CA PRO A 140 -14.58 0.18 -11.35
C PRO A 140 -14.16 -0.83 -12.42
#